data_AF-A0A673SY38-F1
#
_entry.id   AF-A0A673SY38-F1
#
_cell.length_a   1.000
_cell.length_b   1.000
_cell.length_c   1.000
_cell.angle_alpha   90.00
_cell.angle_beta   90.00
_cell.angle_gamma   90.00
#
_symmetry.space_group_name_H-M   'P 1'
#
loop_
_entity.id
_entity.type
_entity.pdbx_description
1 polymer ?
#
loop_
_entity_poly.entity_id
_entity_poly.type
_entity_poly.pdbx_seq_one_letter_code
_entity_poly.pdbx_strand_id
1 'polypeptide(L)'
;MLLKFAELRDEFEIVGDVRGKGLMIGIEMVKDKMSRQPLPQEEVNQIHEDCKRMGLIIGRGGIFAQTFRIAPSMCITKPDVQFAVEVFRSALIQHMERRAFVCLFVCFPPTGVFIHEDFPELSIFPGSGPSTPQCSLPQRVWNNPN
;
A
#
# COMPACT_ATOMS: atom_id res chain seq x y z
N MET A 1 13.15 -11.30 -11.39
CA MET A 1 11.77 -10.78 -11.35
C MET A 1 11.07 -11.16 -10.04
N LEU A 2 10.92 -12.46 -9.71
CA LEU A 2 10.27 -12.88 -8.45
C LEU A 2 10.87 -12.24 -7.19
N LEU A 3 12.21 -12.24 -7.04
CA LEU A 3 12.90 -11.62 -5.90
C LEU A 3 12.57 -10.12 -5.75
N LYS A 4 12.41 -9.40 -6.87
CA LYS A 4 12.07 -7.97 -6.86
C LYS A 4 10.66 -7.69 -6.36
N PHE A 5 9.71 -8.56 -6.70
CA PHE A 5 8.36 -8.46 -6.14
C PHE A 5 8.29 -8.95 -4.69
N ALA A 6 9.17 -9.87 -4.28
CA ALA A 6 9.30 -10.27 -2.87
C ALA A 6 9.83 -9.12 -1.99
N GLU A 7 10.76 -8.30 -2.47
CA GLU A 7 11.19 -7.07 -1.78
C GLU A 7 9.98 -6.17 -1.47
N LEU A 8 9.07 -5.97 -2.44
CA LEU A 8 7.82 -5.21 -2.23
C LEU A 8 6.86 -5.87 -1.24
N ARG A 9 6.84 -7.20 -1.16
CA ARG A 9 6.02 -7.91 -0.15
C ARG A 9 6.46 -7.54 1.26
N ASP A 10 7.77 -7.40 1.49
CA ASP A 10 8.28 -7.14 2.83
C ASP A 10 8.12 -5.65 3.22
N GLU A 11 8.09 -4.75 2.24
CA GLU A 11 7.82 -3.31 2.48
C GLU A 11 6.33 -2.98 2.70
N PHE A 12 5.41 -3.70 2.04
CA PHE A 12 3.99 -3.36 2.02
C PHE A 12 3.15 -4.46 2.70
N GLU A 13 2.39 -4.09 3.73
CA GLU A 13 1.47 -5.04 4.41
C GLU A 13 0.31 -5.50 3.52
N ILE A 14 -0.08 -4.67 2.55
CA ILE A 14 -1.16 -4.97 1.59
C ILE A 14 -0.79 -6.06 0.58
N VAL A 15 0.51 -6.35 0.43
CA VAL A 15 1.01 -7.40 -0.45
C VAL A 15 1.13 -8.67 0.38
N GLY A 16 0.25 -9.63 0.14
CA GLY A 16 0.16 -10.85 0.92
C GLY A 16 1.22 -11.87 0.50
N ASP A 17 0.98 -12.53 -0.63
CA ASP A 17 1.84 -13.59 -1.13
C ASP A 17 2.24 -13.33 -2.59
N VAL A 18 3.48 -13.65 -2.91
CA VAL A 18 4.05 -13.50 -4.25
C VAL A 18 4.40 -14.89 -4.76
N ARG A 19 3.56 -15.40 -5.65
CA ARG A 19 3.68 -16.74 -6.24
C ARG A 19 4.10 -16.65 -7.68
N GLY A 20 4.74 -17.69 -8.20
CA GLY A 20 5.10 -17.74 -9.62
C GLY A 20 6.33 -18.58 -9.87
N LYS A 21 6.48 -19.02 -11.12
CA LYS A 21 7.68 -19.67 -11.61
C LYS A 21 8.04 -19.10 -12.98
N GLY A 22 9.32 -18.78 -13.18
CA GLY A 22 9.81 -18.17 -14.41
C GLY A 22 9.27 -16.76 -14.62
N LEU A 23 8.52 -16.57 -15.70
CA LEU A 23 7.98 -15.28 -16.13
C LEU A 23 6.52 -15.05 -15.72
N MET A 24 5.83 -16.06 -15.18
CA MET A 24 4.47 -15.90 -14.69
C MET A 24 4.49 -15.67 -13.19
N ILE A 25 4.11 -14.45 -12.77
CA ILE A 25 4.08 -14.02 -11.36
C ILE A 25 2.64 -13.64 -11.01
N GLY A 26 2.17 -14.16 -9.89
CA GLY A 26 0.92 -13.82 -9.24
C GLY A 26 1.20 -13.11 -7.92
N ILE A 27 0.67 -11.90 -7.75
CA ILE A 27 0.79 -11.12 -6.52
C ILE A 27 -0.60 -11.07 -5.90
N GLU A 28 -0.75 -11.63 -4.71
CA GLU A 28 -2.00 -11.63 -3.97
C GLU A 28 -2.09 -10.39 -3.07
N MET A 29 -3.17 -9.62 -3.24
CA MET A 29 -3.45 -8.45 -2.41
C MET A 29 -4.35 -8.84 -1.24
N VAL A 30 -3.91 -8.52 -0.03
CA VAL A 30 -4.62 -8.80 1.22
C VAL A 30 -4.77 -7.52 2.03
N LYS A 31 -5.78 -7.44 2.88
CA LYS A 31 -5.94 -6.32 3.81
C LYS A 31 -4.90 -6.40 4.94
N ASP A 32 -4.65 -7.62 5.41
CA ASP A 32 -3.67 -7.91 6.45
C ASP A 32 -3.11 -9.33 6.23
N LYS A 33 -1.80 -9.49 6.45
CA LYS A 33 -1.05 -10.73 6.25
C LYS A 33 -1.49 -11.84 7.22
N MET A 34 -1.95 -11.47 8.40
CA MET A 34 -2.38 -12.42 9.43
C MET A 34 -3.78 -12.95 9.13
N SER A 35 -4.73 -12.05 8.89
CA SER A 35 -6.12 -12.42 8.57
C SER A 35 -6.30 -13.00 7.18
N ARG A 36 -5.35 -12.75 6.25
CA ARG A 36 -5.40 -13.15 4.83
C ARG A 36 -6.72 -12.75 4.14
N GLN A 37 -7.37 -11.71 4.66
CA GLN A 37 -8.60 -11.22 4.06
C GLN A 37 -8.29 -10.60 2.69
N PRO A 38 -9.05 -10.94 1.65
CA PRO A 38 -8.83 -10.37 0.33
C PRO A 38 -9.09 -8.87 0.36
N LEU A 39 -8.28 -8.12 -0.40
CA LEU A 39 -8.50 -6.69 -0.56
C LEU A 39 -9.85 -6.43 -1.26
N PRO A 40 -10.62 -5.39 -0.87
CA PRO A 40 -11.86 -5.04 -1.57
C PRO A 40 -11.61 -4.81 -3.06
N GLN A 41 -12.55 -5.27 -3.91
CA GLN A 41 -12.41 -5.18 -5.36
C GLN A 41 -12.20 -3.74 -5.86
N GLU A 42 -12.81 -2.77 -5.19
CA GLU A 42 -12.69 -1.34 -5.52
C GLU A 42 -11.25 -0.84 -5.37
N GLU A 43 -10.58 -1.21 -4.28
CA GLU A 43 -9.18 -0.84 -4.04
C GLU A 43 -8.25 -1.50 -5.06
N VAL A 44 -8.51 -2.76 -5.39
CA VAL A 44 -7.73 -3.48 -6.42
C VAL A 44 -7.94 -2.85 -7.80
N ASN A 45 -9.17 -2.44 -8.13
CA ASN A 45 -9.47 -1.71 -9.37
C ASN A 45 -8.68 -0.40 -9.45
N GLN A 46 -8.60 0.36 -8.36
CA GLN A 46 -7.87 1.62 -8.33
C GLN A 46 -6.38 1.41 -8.62
N ILE A 47 -5.72 0.49 -7.90
CA ILE A 47 -4.31 0.14 -8.12
C ILE A 47 -4.07 -0.27 -9.59
N HIS A 48 -5.01 -1.03 -10.16
CA HIS A 48 -4.93 -1.49 -11.55
C HIS A 48 -5.01 -0.35 -12.56
N GLU A 49 -5.93 0.59 -12.37
CA GLU A 49 -6.05 1.76 -13.24
C GLU A 49 -4.85 2.70 -13.10
N ASP A 50 -4.26 2.79 -11.91
CA ASP A 50 -3.03 3.54 -11.70
C ASP A 50 -1.85 2.92 -12.44
N CYS A 51 -1.69 1.60 -12.37
CA CYS A 51 -0.69 0.87 -13.15
C CYS A 51 -0.87 1.12 -14.65
N LYS A 52 -2.11 1.01 -15.16
CA LYS A 52 -2.42 1.29 -16.57
C LYS A 52 -2.06 2.72 -16.97
N ARG A 53 -2.41 3.71 -16.16
CA ARG A 53 -2.11 5.13 -16.41
C ARG A 53 -0.61 5.40 -16.49
N MET A 54 0.19 4.65 -15.74
CA MET A 54 1.65 4.71 -15.76
C MET A 54 2.29 3.84 -16.86
N GLY A 55 1.49 3.16 -17.69
CA GLY A 55 1.98 2.37 -18.83
C GLY A 55 2.26 0.90 -18.52
N LEU A 56 1.87 0.40 -17.34
CA LEU A 56 2.01 -1.01 -16.97
C LEU A 56 0.66 -1.73 -17.07
N ILE A 57 0.54 -2.62 -18.06
CA ILE A 57 -0.66 -3.45 -18.25
C ILE A 57 -0.45 -4.79 -17.56
N ILE A 58 -1.24 -5.03 -16.51
CA ILE A 58 -1.26 -6.28 -15.76
C ILE A 58 -2.61 -6.97 -15.90
N GLY A 59 -2.63 -8.29 -15.72
CA GLY A 59 -3.87 -9.04 -15.61
C GLY A 59 -4.38 -9.04 -14.17
N ARG A 60 -5.68 -9.15 -13.98
CA ARG A 60 -6.29 -9.46 -12.68
C ARG A 60 -6.94 -10.83 -12.72
N GLY A 61 -6.89 -11.52 -11.60
CA GLY A 61 -7.49 -12.84 -11.45
C GLY A 61 -7.69 -13.21 -9.99
N GLY A 62 -8.09 -14.45 -9.76
CA GLY A 62 -8.53 -14.91 -8.44
C GLY A 62 -10.06 -14.84 -8.32
N ILE A 63 -10.61 -15.58 -7.34
CA ILE A 63 -12.06 -15.70 -7.13
C ILE A 63 -12.68 -14.33 -6.79
N PHE A 64 -11.92 -13.49 -6.07
CA PHE A 64 -12.34 -12.14 -5.68
C PHE A 64 -11.61 -11.04 -6.47
N ALA A 65 -11.00 -11.40 -7.61
CA ALA A 65 -10.19 -10.51 -8.43
C ALA A 65 -9.01 -9.83 -7.68
N GLN A 66 -8.54 -10.43 -6.58
CA GLN A 66 -7.53 -9.85 -5.69
C GLN A 66 -6.08 -10.13 -6.12
N THR A 67 -5.87 -11.00 -7.11
CA THR A 67 -4.53 -11.41 -7.55
C THR A 67 -4.14 -10.71 -8.84
N PHE A 68 -3.03 -9.98 -8.82
CA PHE A 68 -2.41 -9.43 -10.02
C PHE A 68 -1.55 -10.50 -10.70
N ARG A 69 -1.72 -10.67 -12.01
CA ARG A 69 -0.96 -11.60 -12.84
C ARG A 69 -0.08 -10.81 -13.79
N ILE A 70 1.23 -11.02 -13.66
CA ILE A 70 2.26 -10.44 -14.51
C ILE A 70 2.86 -11.59 -15.31
N ALA A 71 2.57 -11.59 -16.61
CA ALA A 71 3.08 -12.57 -17.56
C ALA A 71 3.57 -11.81 -18.80
N PRO A 72 4.78 -11.22 -18.76
CA PRO A 72 5.34 -10.51 -19.89
C PRO A 72 5.77 -11.49 -20.99
N SER A 73 6.06 -10.97 -22.19
CA SER A 73 6.60 -11.78 -23.27
C SER A 73 7.95 -12.40 -22.88
N MET A 74 8.34 -13.48 -23.57
CA MET A 74 9.64 -14.13 -23.32
C MET A 74 10.84 -13.25 -23.66
N CYS A 75 10.63 -12.13 -24.36
CA CYS A 75 11.67 -11.19 -24.75
C CYS A 75 11.87 -10.05 -23.73
N ILE A 76 11.49 -10.25 -22.46
CA ILE A 76 11.62 -9.21 -21.45
C ILE A 76 13.08 -8.98 -21.05
N THR A 77 13.49 -7.72 -20.96
CA THR A 77 14.83 -7.35 -20.52
C THR A 77 14.86 -6.97 -19.03
N LYS A 78 16.06 -6.93 -18.44
CA LYS A 78 16.24 -6.49 -17.05
C LYS A 78 15.69 -5.08 -16.77
N PRO A 79 15.90 -4.05 -17.62
CA PRO A 79 15.32 -2.72 -17.37
C PRO A 79 13.79 -2.72 -17.43
N ASP A 80 13.16 -3.51 -18.30
CA ASP A 80 11.70 -3.61 -18.35
C ASP A 80 11.12 -4.17 -17.04
N VAL A 81 11.82 -5.15 -16.45
CA VAL A 81 11.45 -5.68 -15.13
C VAL A 81 11.56 -4.62 -14.05
N GLN A 82 12.63 -3.82 -14.07
CA GLN A 82 12.83 -2.75 -13.12
C GLN A 82 11.72 -1.69 -13.25
N PHE A 83 11.39 -1.29 -14.47
CA PHE A 83 10.29 -0.38 -14.76
C PHE A 83 8.95 -0.92 -14.22
N ALA A 84 8.62 -2.19 -14.47
CA ALA A 84 7.38 -2.79 -13.98
C ALA A 84 7.29 -2.78 -12.44
N VAL A 85 8.41 -3.06 -11.76
CA VAL A 85 8.48 -3.05 -10.29
C VAL A 85 8.34 -1.63 -9.74
N GLU A 86 8.98 -0.63 -10.36
CA GLU A 86 8.90 0.77 -9.96
C GLU A 86 7.50 1.36 -10.16
N VAL A 87 6.87 1.07 -11.30
CA VAL A 87 5.48 1.49 -11.57
C VAL A 87 4.53 0.85 -10.57
N PHE A 88 4.69 -0.44 -10.30
CA PHE A 88 3.85 -1.14 -9.32
C PHE A 88 4.05 -0.57 -7.91
N ARG A 89 5.30 -0.34 -7.49
CA ARG A 89 5.62 0.34 -6.21
C ARG A 89 4.94 1.70 -6.11
N SER A 90 5.03 2.51 -7.17
CA SER A 90 4.42 3.85 -7.21
C SER A 90 2.89 3.78 -7.09
N ALA A 91 2.26 2.78 -7.71
CA ALA A 91 0.82 2.56 -7.58
C ALA A 91 0.42 2.22 -6.14
N LEU A 92 1.21 1.36 -5.46
CA LEU A 92 0.96 1.00 -4.06
C LEU A 92 1.10 2.20 -3.13
N ILE A 93 2.11 3.06 -3.34
CA ILE A 93 2.31 4.28 -2.55
C ILE A 93 1.11 5.22 -2.72
N GLN A 94 0.68 5.48 -3.96
CA GLN A 94 -0.50 6.32 -4.22
C GLN A 94 -1.77 5.77 -3.59
N HIS A 95 -1.91 4.44 -3.57
CA HIS A 95 -3.04 3.77 -2.91
C HIS A 95 -3.01 3.95 -1.40
N MET A 96 -1.83 3.84 -0.78
CA MET A 96 -1.66 4.07 0.66
C MET A 96 -1.92 5.52 1.06
N GLU A 97 -1.45 6.49 0.28
CA GLU A 97 -1.74 7.90 0.50
C GLU A 97 -3.23 8.20 0.43
N ARG A 98 -3.95 7.61 -0.54
CA ARG A 98 -5.41 7.71 -0.63
C ARG A 98 -6.10 7.07 0.56
N ARG A 99 -5.65 5.90 1.01
CA ARG A 99 -6.22 5.24 2.19
C ARG A 99 -5.95 6.07 3.46
N ALA A 100 -4.79 6.69 3.60
CA ALA A 100 -4.49 7.60 4.70
C ALA A 100 -5.41 8.83 4.68
N PHE A 101 -5.71 9.38 3.50
CA PHE A 101 -6.63 10.50 3.35
C PHE A 101 -8.09 10.10 3.62
N VAL A 102 -8.52 8.92 3.17
CA VAL A 102 -9.83 8.35 3.50
C VAL A 102 -9.94 8.10 5.00
N CYS A 103 -8.89 7.58 5.65
CA CYS A 103 -8.88 7.42 7.10
C CYS A 103 -8.96 8.78 7.81
N LEU A 104 -8.24 9.81 7.31
CA LEU A 104 -8.33 11.17 7.86
C LEU A 104 -9.74 11.77 7.69
N PHE A 105 -10.40 11.52 6.56
CA PHE A 105 -11.76 12.02 6.30
C PHE A 105 -12.85 11.21 7.02
N VAL A 106 -12.66 9.91 7.22
CA VAL A 106 -13.57 9.03 7.99
C VAL A 106 -13.37 9.26 9.50
N CYS A 107 -12.17 9.58 9.95
CA CYS A 107 -11.87 9.94 11.34
C CYS A 107 -12.27 11.40 11.64
N PHE A 108 -12.40 12.25 10.62
CA PHE A 108 -12.87 13.63 10.72
C PHE A 108 -14.16 13.85 9.91
N PRO A 109 -15.28 13.19 10.24
CA PRO A 109 -16.55 13.54 9.64
C PRO A 109 -16.88 15.00 10.00
N PRO A 110 -17.46 15.81 9.08
CA PRO A 110 -17.84 17.20 9.37
C PRO A 110 -18.93 17.32 10.45
N THR A 111 -19.52 16.19 10.86
CA THR A 111 -20.35 16.07 12.05
C THR A 111 -19.43 15.75 13.22
N GLY A 112 -19.09 16.74 14.04
CA GLY A 112 -18.17 16.61 15.18
C GLY A 112 -18.58 15.54 16.22
N VAL A 113 -18.30 14.28 15.90
CA VAL A 113 -18.48 13.11 16.75
C VAL A 113 -17.17 12.34 16.68
N PHE A 114 -16.34 12.53 17.70
CA PHE A 114 -15.13 11.73 17.91
C PHE A 114 -15.58 10.32 18.31
N ILE A 115 -15.46 9.35 17.39
CA ILE A 115 -15.57 7.94 17.74
C ILE A 115 -14.16 7.49 18.17
N HIS A 116 -14.00 7.27 19.46
CA HIS A 116 -12.84 6.58 20.02
C HIS A 116 -13.01 5.08 19.73
N GLU A 117 -12.56 4.63 18.56
CA GLU A 117 -12.43 3.20 18.28
C GLU A 117 -10.94 2.85 18.18
N ASP A 118 -10.58 1.86 18.98
CA ASP A 118 -9.25 1.49 19.41
C ASP A 118 -8.31 1.09 18.26
N PHE A 119 -7.19 1.81 18.16
CA PHE A 119 -5.96 1.28 17.59
C PHE A 119 -5.32 0.35 18.64
N PRO A 120 -5.23 -0.97 18.45
CA PRO A 120 -4.42 -1.79 19.33
C PRO A 120 -2.94 -1.60 18.97
N GLU A 121 -2.26 -0.90 19.87
CA GLU A 121 -0.87 -1.09 20.33
C GLU A 121 0.24 -1.29 19.29
N LEU A 122 0.97 -0.19 19.01
CA LEU A 122 2.41 -0.26 18.83
C LEU A 122 3.08 0.00 20.19
N SER A 123 3.64 -1.05 20.76
CA SER A 123 4.34 -1.08 22.05
C SER A 123 5.61 -0.22 22.06
N ILE A 124 5.70 0.74 22.99
CA ILE A 124 6.95 1.38 23.42
C ILE A 124 7.05 1.29 24.96
N PHE A 125 8.24 0.88 25.41
CA PHE A 125 8.72 0.43 26.72
C PHE A 125 8.38 1.30 27.98
N PRO A 126 8.53 0.73 29.21
CA PRO A 126 7.95 1.28 30.42
C PRO A 126 8.78 2.45 30.96
N GLY A 127 8.14 3.60 31.12
CA GLY A 127 8.69 4.79 31.77
C GLY A 127 7.64 5.40 32.69
N SER A 128 7.96 5.44 33.98
CA SER A 128 7.18 5.95 35.10
C SER A 128 6.77 7.43 34.99
N GLY A 129 5.52 7.75 35.36
CA GLY A 129 5.12 9.07 35.88
C GLY A 129 4.01 9.81 35.10
N PRO A 130 3.04 10.46 35.77
CA PRO A 130 1.89 11.10 35.12
C PRO A 130 2.13 12.60 34.89
N SER A 131 2.19 13.02 33.63
CA SER A 131 1.91 14.41 33.24
C SER A 131 1.57 14.47 31.76
N THR A 132 0.37 14.96 31.48
CA THR A 132 -0.22 15.28 30.16
C THR A 132 0.78 15.63 29.05
N PRO A 133 0.76 14.96 27.88
CA PRO A 133 1.47 15.46 26.71
C PRO A 133 0.62 16.48 25.95
N GLN A 134 1.09 17.73 25.94
CA GLN A 134 0.65 18.74 24.98
C GLN A 134 1.05 18.29 23.56
N CYS A 135 0.08 18.28 22.63
CA CYS A 135 0.34 18.14 21.20
C CYS A 135 1.16 19.34 20.69
N SER A 136 2.47 19.19 20.60
CA SER A 136 3.32 20.11 19.83
C SER A 136 3.33 19.69 18.37
N LEU A 137 2.44 20.28 17.57
CA LEU A 137 2.57 20.32 16.11
C LEU A 137 3.93 20.96 15.74
N PRO A 138 4.73 20.39 14.83
CA PRO A 138 5.89 21.10 14.31
C PRO A 138 5.40 22.24 13.41
N GLN A 139 5.50 23.48 13.91
CA GLN A 139 5.38 24.68 13.08
C GLN A 139 6.47 24.63 12.01
N ARG A 140 6.07 24.33 10.77
CA ARG A 140 6.91 24.50 9.59
C ARG A 140 7.07 26.00 9.35
N VAL A 141 8.15 26.57 9.86
CA VAL A 141 8.61 27.94 9.58
C VAL A 141 8.90 28.05 8.09
N TRP A 142 8.07 28.79 7.37
CA TRP A 142 8.32 29.17 5.98
C TRP A 142 9.23 30.40 6.00
N ASN A 143 10.56 30.17 6.01
CA ASN A 143 11.52 31.25 5.77
C ASN A 143 11.56 31.54 4.27
N ASN A 144 11.02 32.69 3.86
CA ASN A 144 11.18 33.26 2.53
C ASN A 144 12.45 34.14 2.49
N PRO A 145 13.41 33.93 1.58
CA PRO A 145 14.47 34.88 1.33
C PRO A 145 14.14 35.81 0.13
N ASN A 146 14.17 37.11 0.43
CA ASN A 146 14.12 38.30 -0.44
C ASN A 146 12.74 38.83 -0.83
#